data_AF-Q7MR13-F1
#
_entry.id   AF-Q7MR13-F1
#
_cell.length_a   1.000
_cell.length_b   1.000
_cell.length_c   1.000
_cell.angle_alpha   90.00
_cell.angle_beta   90.00
_cell.angle_gamma   90.00
#
_symmetry.space_group_name_H-M   'P 1'
#
loop_
_entity.id
_entity.type
_entity.pdbx_description
1 polymer ?
#
loop_
_entity_poly.entity_id
_entity_poly.type
_entity_poly.pdbx_seq_one_letter_code
_entity_poly.pdbx_strand_id
1 'polypeptide(L)'
;MFVFIPSKTKGKKVMEIELTRRGSDVLAEISGVIKGNVDSEKFKKAIDECGEITRLEIIIKESFSITSTIIGYLNKKSAIKKVRVLLSIRDKRLYDLLDELNLLESFNVTLIQ
;
A
#
# COMPACT_ATOMS: atom_id res chain seq x y z
N MET A 1 1.37 6.14 -17.91
CA MET A 1 -0.04 5.70 -17.86
C MET A 1 -0.49 5.86 -16.42
N PHE A 2 -1.52 6.66 -16.16
CA PHE A 2 -2.12 6.83 -14.83
C PHE A 2 -3.30 5.87 -14.74
N VAL A 3 -3.35 5.04 -13.71
CA VAL A 3 -4.48 4.15 -13.47
C VAL A 3 -5.20 4.65 -12.22
N PHE A 4 -6.40 5.20 -12.41
CA PHE A 4 -7.29 5.64 -11.34
C PHE A 4 -8.35 4.57 -11.12
N ILE A 5 -8.41 3.99 -9.91
CA ILE A 5 -9.36 2.92 -9.59
C ILE A 5 -10.26 3.40 -8.44
N PRO A 6 -11.43 3.99 -8.74
CA PRO A 6 -12.39 4.37 -7.71
C PRO A 6 -13.13 3.13 -7.20
N SER A 7 -13.28 3.03 -5.87
CA SER A 7 -14.20 2.10 -5.23
C SER A 7 -15.49 2.86 -4.89
N LYS A 8 -16.68 2.25 -5.07
CA LYS A 8 -17.96 2.85 -4.66
C LYS A 8 -18.58 2.03 -3.53
N THR A 9 -18.76 2.66 -2.38
CA THR A 9 -19.57 2.13 -1.28
C THR A 9 -20.32 3.29 -0.63
N LYS A 10 -21.66 3.18 -0.54
CA LYS A 10 -22.55 4.24 -0.05
C LYS A 10 -22.09 4.77 1.33
N GLY A 11 -21.81 6.07 1.41
CA GLY A 11 -21.73 6.84 2.66
C GLY A 11 -20.44 6.77 3.48
N LYS A 12 -19.37 6.11 3.01
CA LYS A 12 -18.10 5.98 3.76
C LYS A 12 -16.93 6.38 2.86
N LYS A 13 -16.01 7.21 3.37
CA LYS A 13 -14.79 7.66 2.66
C LYS A 13 -14.11 6.43 2.05
N VAL A 14 -14.10 6.35 0.74
CA VAL A 14 -13.66 5.17 0.01
C VAL A 14 -12.14 5.18 -0.09
N MET A 15 -11.50 4.02 0.02
CA MET A 15 -10.09 3.90 -0.35
C MET A 15 -9.93 4.23 -1.85
N GLU A 16 -9.04 5.17 -2.13
CA GLU A 16 -8.59 5.54 -3.47
C GLU A 16 -7.13 5.19 -3.62
N ILE A 17 -6.77 4.66 -4.79
CA ILE A 17 -5.38 4.32 -5.14
C ILE A 17 -5.06 5.02 -6.44
N GLU A 18 -4.02 5.85 -6.40
CA GLU A 18 -3.41 6.43 -7.59
C GLU A 18 -2.09 5.73 -7.87
N LEU A 19 -1.97 5.15 -9.06
CA LEU A 19 -0.76 4.45 -9.49
C LEU A 19 0.02 5.27 -10.51
N THR A 20 1.28 5.51 -10.20
CA THR A 20 2.27 6.08 -11.11
C THR A 20 3.35 5.06 -11.40
N ARG A 21 3.49 4.67 -12.66
CA ARG A 21 4.54 3.74 -13.11
C ARG A 21 5.65 4.45 -13.86
N ARG A 22 6.90 4.14 -13.50
CA ARG A 22 8.13 4.61 -14.16
C ARG A 22 9.03 3.41 -14.44
N GLY A 23 8.90 2.80 -15.62
CA GLY A 23 9.60 1.56 -15.93
C GLY A 23 9.11 0.41 -15.04
N SER A 24 10.01 -0.22 -14.29
CA SER A 24 9.72 -1.26 -13.30
C SER A 24 9.46 -0.73 -11.89
N ASP A 25 9.50 0.59 -11.71
CA ASP A 25 9.17 1.24 -10.44
C ASP A 25 7.70 1.66 -10.43
N VAL A 26 7.02 1.36 -9.33
CA VAL A 26 5.61 1.69 -9.11
C VAL A 26 5.49 2.49 -7.83
N LEU A 27 4.83 3.64 -7.94
CA LEU A 27 4.37 4.45 -6.82
C LEU A 27 2.86 4.30 -6.67
N ALA A 28 2.41 3.89 -5.49
CA ALA A 28 1.01 3.77 -5.13
C ALA A 28 0.66 4.76 -4.01
N GLU A 29 -0.17 5.74 -4.33
CA GLU A 29 -0.66 6.70 -3.34
C GLU A 29 -2.06 6.27 -2.88
N ILE A 30 -2.18 5.96 -1.59
CA ILE A 30 -3.41 5.49 -0.96
C ILE A 30 -3.99 6.62 -0.11
N SER A 31 -5.23 6.99 -0.44
CA SER A 31 -6.07 7.90 0.33
C SER A 31 -7.27 7.15 0.90
N GLY A 32 -7.79 7.61 2.05
CA GLY A 32 -8.85 6.89 2.77
C GLY A 32 -8.33 5.71 3.59
N VAL A 33 -9.26 4.98 4.22
CA VAL A 33 -8.90 3.91 5.18
C VAL A 33 -9.08 2.53 4.56
N ILE A 34 -8.08 1.69 4.74
CA ILE A 34 -8.10 0.28 4.32
C ILE A 34 -8.85 -0.53 5.38
N LYS A 35 -10.15 -0.82 5.18
CA LYS A 35 -11.02 -1.38 6.25
C LYS A 35 -11.56 -2.79 5.99
N GLY A 36 -11.19 -3.46 4.90
CA GLY A 36 -11.68 -4.82 4.69
C GLY A 36 -11.13 -5.57 3.49
N ASN A 37 -11.71 -6.75 3.27
CA ASN A 37 -11.32 -7.67 2.21
C ASN A 37 -11.46 -7.05 0.82
N VAL A 38 -12.52 -6.27 0.58
CA VAL A 38 -12.74 -5.59 -0.71
C VAL A 38 -11.61 -4.62 -1.04
N ASP A 39 -11.20 -3.80 -0.06
CA ASP A 39 -10.10 -2.84 -0.24
C ASP A 39 -8.77 -3.57 -0.45
N SER A 40 -8.55 -4.65 0.30
CA SER A 40 -7.35 -5.48 0.20
C SER A 40 -7.21 -6.14 -1.17
N GLU A 41 -8.29 -6.71 -1.71
CA GLU A 41 -8.29 -7.30 -3.04
C GLU A 41 -8.13 -6.26 -4.16
N LYS A 42 -8.74 -5.07 -4.00
CA LYS A 42 -8.53 -3.95 -4.95
C LYS A 42 -7.08 -3.51 -4.97
N PHE A 43 -6.46 -3.36 -3.81
CA PHE A 43 -5.05 -3.01 -3.70
C PHE A 43 -4.16 -4.05 -4.41
N LYS A 44 -4.35 -5.34 -4.09
CA LYS A 44 -3.60 -6.44 -4.71
C LYS A 44 -3.72 -6.42 -6.23
N LYS A 45 -4.96 -6.34 -6.73
CA LYS A 45 -5.25 -6.31 -8.16
C LYS A 45 -4.56 -5.12 -8.85
N ALA A 46 -4.64 -3.93 -8.26
CA ALA A 46 -4.04 -2.72 -8.82
C ALA A 46 -2.50 -2.86 -8.97
N ILE A 47 -1.84 -3.43 -7.96
CA ILE A 47 -0.39 -3.67 -8.01
C ILE A 47 -0.04 -4.81 -8.96
N ASP A 48 -0.81 -5.91 -8.97
CA ASP A 48 -0.53 -7.05 -9.85
C ASP A 48 -0.75 -6.73 -11.34
N GLU A 49 -1.69 -5.84 -11.67
CA GLU A 49 -1.89 -5.31 -13.03
C GLU A 49 -0.70 -4.49 -13.54
N CYS A 50 0.21 -4.06 -12.66
CA CYS A 50 1.46 -3.43 -13.06
C CYS A 50 2.50 -4.46 -13.57
N GLY A 51 2.25 -5.77 -13.51
CA GLY A 51 3.18 -6.78 -14.05
C GLY A 51 4.47 -6.89 -13.24
N GLU A 52 5.62 -7.01 -13.91
CA GLU A 52 6.92 -7.04 -13.21
C GLU A 52 7.27 -5.67 -12.60
N ILE A 53 7.58 -5.71 -11.31
CA ILE A 53 7.95 -4.56 -10.48
C ILE A 53 9.28 -4.87 -9.80
N THR A 54 10.21 -3.92 -9.81
CA THR A 54 11.48 -3.99 -9.07
C THR A 54 11.46 -3.17 -7.80
N ARG A 55 10.68 -2.09 -7.80
CA ARG A 55 10.49 -1.19 -6.66
C ARG A 55 9.02 -0.83 -6.53
N LEU A 56 8.48 -1.07 -5.35
CA LEU A 56 7.11 -0.70 -4.99
C LEU A 56 7.17 0.30 -3.84
N GLU A 57 6.84 1.55 -4.12
CA GLU A 57 6.71 2.61 -3.13
C GLU A 57 5.23 2.85 -2.85
N ILE A 58 4.83 2.84 -1.58
CA ILE A 58 3.44 2.99 -1.16
C ILE A 58 3.36 4.15 -0.20
N ILE A 59 2.57 5.17 -0.54
CA ILE A 59 2.31 6.33 0.31
C ILE A 59 0.91 6.18 0.91
N ILE A 60 0.81 6.04 2.23
CA ILE A 60 -0.46 5.95 2.95
C ILE A 60 -0.74 7.30 3.62
N LYS A 61 -1.69 8.06 3.07
CA LYS A 61 -1.94 9.45 3.48
C LYS A 61 -2.86 9.57 4.70
N GLU A 62 -3.88 8.72 4.83
CA GLU A 62 -4.96 8.92 5.81
C GLU A 62 -5.44 7.64 6.53
N SER A 63 -4.75 6.52 6.33
CA SER A 63 -5.14 5.27 6.97
C SER A 63 -4.43 5.13 8.31
N PHE A 64 -5.20 4.86 9.38
CA PHE A 64 -4.67 4.51 10.70
C PHE A 64 -4.47 3.00 10.87
N SER A 65 -4.90 2.20 9.89
CA SER A 65 -4.84 0.74 9.94
C SER A 65 -4.45 0.15 8.59
N ILE A 66 -3.93 -1.07 8.63
CA ILE A 66 -3.68 -1.92 7.47
C ILE A 66 -4.18 -3.33 7.80
N THR A 67 -4.71 -4.03 6.81
CA THR A 67 -5.21 -5.40 7.02
C THR A 67 -4.06 -6.40 6.97
N SER A 68 -4.20 -7.51 7.71
CA SER A 68 -3.25 -8.63 7.64
C SER A 68 -3.11 -9.20 6.23
N THR A 69 -4.17 -9.11 5.41
CA THR A 69 -4.15 -9.47 3.99
C THR A 69 -3.14 -8.64 3.21
N ILE A 70 -3.11 -7.31 3.39
CA ILE A 70 -2.14 -6.45 2.71
C ILE A 70 -0.73 -6.71 3.26
N ILE A 71 -0.57 -6.83 4.58
CA ILE A 71 0.74 -7.17 5.18
C ILE A 71 1.28 -8.47 4.56
N GLY A 72 0.45 -9.52 4.50
CA GLY A 72 0.82 -10.81 3.91
C GLY A 72 1.15 -10.72 2.42
N TYR A 73 0.44 -9.86 1.68
CA TYR A 73 0.73 -9.60 0.27
C TYR A 73 2.08 -8.88 0.09
N LEU A 74 2.34 -7.82 0.86
CA LEU A 74 3.60 -7.08 0.80
C LEU A 74 4.78 -7.96 1.22
N ASN A 75 4.60 -8.80 2.25
CA ASN A 75 5.59 -9.81 2.64
C ASN A 75 5.91 -10.74 1.48
N LYS A 76 4.89 -11.29 0.79
CA LYS A 76 5.11 -12.13 -0.40
C LYS A 76 5.86 -11.39 -1.51
N LYS A 77 5.53 -10.13 -1.79
CA LYS A 77 6.23 -9.32 -2.80
C LYS A 77 7.69 -9.07 -2.41
N SER A 78 7.95 -8.68 -1.16
CA SER A 78 9.31 -8.45 -0.66
C SER A 78 10.18 -9.72 -0.60
N ALA A 79 9.56 -10.88 -0.33
CA ALA A 79 10.25 -12.17 -0.31
C ALA A 79 10.70 -12.62 -1.72
N ILE A 80 10.01 -12.18 -2.76
CA ILE A 80 10.51 -12.31 -4.13
C ILE A 80 11.68 -11.33 -4.21
N LYS A 81 12.92 -11.86 -4.18
CA LYS A 81 14.22 -11.13 -4.14
C LYS A 81 14.42 -10.02 -5.21
N LYS A 82 13.43 -9.77 -6.06
CA LYS A 82 13.41 -8.74 -7.09
C LYS A 82 12.63 -7.48 -6.71
N VAL A 83 11.78 -7.50 -5.66
CA VAL A 83 10.90 -6.36 -5.34
C VAL A 83 11.30 -5.68 -4.03
N ARG A 84 11.81 -4.45 -4.13
CA ARG A 84 12.04 -3.59 -2.97
C ARG A 84 10.74 -2.86 -2.61
N VAL A 85 10.18 -3.15 -1.43
CA VAL A 85 9.00 -2.46 -0.90
C VAL A 85 9.43 -1.31 0.01
N LEU A 86 8.87 -0.12 -0.22
CA LEU A 86 9.02 1.05 0.64
C LEU A 86 7.64 1.57 1.05
N LEU A 87 7.45 1.81 2.34
CA LEU A 87 6.20 2.35 2.88
C LEU A 87 6.43 3.74 3.46
N SER A 88 5.69 4.73 2.98
CA SER A 88 5.69 6.08 3.52
C SER A 88 4.34 6.35 4.17
N ILE A 89 4.31 6.56 5.48
CA ILE A 89 3.08 6.72 6.26
C ILE A 89 2.99 8.13 6.80
N ARG A 90 1.81 8.75 6.70
CA ARG A 90 1.54 10.05 7.35
C ARG A 90 0.88 9.94 8.72
N ASP A 91 0.08 8.90 8.94
CA ASP A 91 -0.62 8.71 10.21
C ASP A 91 0.29 8.02 11.24
N LYS A 92 0.67 8.75 12.31
CA LYS A 92 1.53 8.22 13.37
C LYS A 92 0.98 6.93 14.00
N ARG A 93 -0.35 6.77 14.11
CA ARG A 93 -0.95 5.56 14.71
C ARG A 93 -0.69 4.33 13.87
N LEU A 94 -0.70 4.47 12.54
CA LEU A 94 -0.36 3.37 11.65
C LEU A 94 1.14 3.06 11.71
N TYR A 95 2.00 4.09 11.81
CA TYR A 95 3.43 3.88 12.00
C TYR A 95 3.72 3.12 13.30
N ASP A 96 3.16 3.58 14.43
CA ASP A 96 3.31 2.96 15.73
C ASP A 96 2.80 1.50 15.71
N LEU A 97 1.67 1.24 15.05
CA LEU A 97 1.14 -0.12 14.85
C LEU A 97 2.12 -1.02 14.08
N LEU A 98 2.79 -0.51 13.04
CA LEU A 98 3.78 -1.30 12.32
C LEU A 98 5.05 -1.54 13.12
N ASP A 99 5.41 -0.63 14.03
CA ASP A 99 6.50 -0.78 14.99
C ASP A 99 6.20 -1.89 15.99
N GLU A 100 5.02 -1.86 16.61
CA GLU A 100 4.54 -2.91 17.53
C GLU A 100 4.55 -4.31 16.87
N LEU A 101 4.32 -4.37 15.57
CA LEU A 101 4.35 -5.60 14.77
C LEU A 101 5.74 -5.97 14.22
N ASN A 102 6.78 -5.20 14.51
CA ASN A 102 8.15 -5.35 13.98
C ASN A 102 8.23 -5.34 12.44
N LEU A 103 7.39 -4.53 11.80
CA LEU A 103 7.29 -4.46 10.33
C LEU A 103 8.03 -3.27 9.72
N LEU A 104 8.59 -2.36 10.54
CA LEU A 104 9.27 -1.15 10.05
C LEU A 104 10.44 -1.49 9.11
N GLU A 105 11.33 -2.37 9.55
CA GLU A 105 12.50 -2.77 8.74
C GLU A 105 12.08 -3.63 7.54
N SER A 106 11.12 -4.54 7.74
CA SER A 106 10.64 -5.45 6.69
C SER A 106 10.07 -4.71 5.48
N PHE A 107 9.46 -3.54 5.68
CA PHE A 107 8.85 -2.74 4.63
C PHE A 107 9.55 -1.39 4.38
N ASN A 108 10.74 -1.17 4.92
CA ASN A 108 11.47 0.11 4.84
C ASN A 108 10.55 1.30 5.14
N VAL A 109 9.85 1.22 6.28
CA VAL A 109 8.81 2.19 6.63
C VAL A 109 9.42 3.54 7.02
N THR A 110 8.88 4.61 6.46
CA THR A 110 9.25 6.00 6.79
C THR A 110 8.02 6.78 7.23
N LEU A 111 8.09 7.43 8.39
CA LEU A 111 7.09 8.42 8.79
C LEU A 111 7.34 9.71 8.03
N ILE A 112 6.35 10.18 7.27
CA ILE A 112 6.39 11.42 6.48
C ILE A 112 5.36 12.41 7.05
N GLN A 113 5.72 13.69 7.13
CA GLN A 113 4.87 14.76 7.67
C GLN A 113 3.98 15.36 6.57
#